data_AF-A0A1H6WF56-F1
#
_entry.id   AF-A0A1H6WF56-F1
#
_cell.length_a   1.000
_cell.length_b   1.000
_cell.length_c   1.000
_cell.angle_alpha   90.00
_cell.angle_beta   90.00
_cell.angle_gamma   90.00
#
_symmetry.space_group_name_H-M   'P 1'
#
loop_
_entity.id
_entity.type
_entity.pdbx_description
1 polymer ?
#
loop_
_entity_poly.entity_id
_entity_poly.type
_entity_poly.pdbx_seq_one_letter_code
_entity_poly.pdbx_strand_id
1 'polypeptide(L)'
;MNQDRIFFTGNPWPEGHPVKEFRWTAAVRDGQVRFDLHLRSDDYEAEREIEDPEEEDETEDGEYIGDWQSVGVWTNYHRCTLSSTHWGAGDGLAVCAAADYSLDMLDGLEIVVDDPPPEDIEQNFFHIYLLGHDAAAAHRIRFDRIAGTERFNVTWTGKIALAYAGDNEYKYEFAAHLYGVEAPRLPA
;
A
#
# COMPACT_ATOMS: atom_id res chain seq x y z
N MET A 1 6.80 -3.85 -20.87
CA MET A 1 7.35 -3.45 -19.56
C MET A 1 6.24 -3.65 -18.56
N ASN A 2 6.49 -4.32 -17.43
CA ASN A 2 5.51 -4.36 -16.36
C ASN A 2 5.44 -2.96 -15.74
N GLN A 3 4.23 -2.47 -15.50
CA GLN A 3 3.98 -1.18 -14.87
C GLN A 3 3.64 -1.43 -13.40
N ASP A 4 4.19 -0.59 -12.52
CA ASP A 4 3.92 -0.65 -11.09
C ASP A 4 2.44 -0.33 -10.84
N ARG A 5 1.74 -1.20 -10.10
CA ARG A 5 0.29 -1.06 -9.84
C ARG A 5 -0.10 -1.48 -8.44
N ILE A 6 -1.16 -0.86 -7.92
CA ILE A 6 -1.89 -1.28 -6.72
C ILE A 6 -3.34 -1.61 -7.09
N PHE A 7 -3.82 -2.73 -6.60
CA PHE A 7 -5.15 -3.28 -6.85
C PHE A 7 -5.94 -3.27 -5.55
N PHE A 8 -7.24 -3.01 -5.64
CA PHE A 8 -8.17 -3.09 -4.52
C PHE A 8 -9.30 -4.04 -4.89
N THR A 9 -9.42 -5.15 -4.17
CA THR A 9 -10.34 -6.23 -4.56
C THR A 9 -11.78 -5.74 -4.51
N GLY A 10 -12.50 -5.87 -5.63
CA GLY A 10 -13.92 -5.53 -5.73
C GLY A 10 -14.23 -4.04 -5.81
N ASN A 11 -13.21 -3.18 -6.03
CA ASN A 11 -13.44 -1.78 -6.40
C ASN A 11 -13.79 -1.65 -7.91
N PRO A 12 -14.11 -0.45 -8.41
CA PRO A 12 -14.50 -0.25 -9.81
C PRO A 12 -13.40 -0.43 -10.87
N TRP A 13 -12.13 -0.62 -10.46
CA TRP A 13 -10.98 -0.72 -11.37
C TRP A 13 -10.30 -2.10 -11.26
N PRO A 14 -10.83 -3.14 -11.92
CA PRO A 14 -10.22 -4.47 -11.91
C PRO A 14 -8.79 -4.49 -12.48
N GLU A 15 -8.43 -3.51 -13.31
CA GLU A 15 -7.09 -3.29 -13.87
C GLU A 15 -6.08 -2.71 -12.86
N GLY A 16 -6.55 -2.25 -11.69
CA GLY A 16 -5.75 -1.60 -10.67
C GLY A 16 -5.22 -0.22 -11.09
N HIS A 17 -4.62 0.48 -10.14
CA HIS A 17 -4.18 1.86 -10.28
C HIS A 17 -2.66 1.93 -10.47
N PRO A 18 -2.15 2.74 -11.42
CA PRO A 18 -0.72 2.97 -11.56
C PRO A 18 -0.12 3.50 -10.26
N VAL A 19 1.11 3.08 -9.94
CA VAL A 19 1.88 3.65 -8.84
C VAL A 19 2.72 4.79 -9.39
N LYS A 20 2.43 6.02 -8.94
CA LYS A 20 3.15 7.24 -9.34
C LYS A 20 4.43 7.42 -8.55
N GLU A 21 4.46 6.91 -7.33
CA GLU A 21 5.59 7.03 -6.42
C GLU A 21 5.69 5.82 -5.50
N PHE A 22 6.88 5.23 -5.44
CA PHE A 22 7.27 4.29 -4.40
C PHE A 22 8.62 4.68 -3.82
N ARG A 23 8.70 4.76 -2.49
CA ARG A 23 9.95 4.95 -1.76
C ARG A 23 10.15 3.81 -0.79
N TRP A 24 11.32 3.18 -0.89
CA TRP A 24 11.83 2.23 0.08
C TRP A 24 13.13 2.79 0.65
N THR A 25 13.10 3.16 1.92
CA THR A 25 14.25 3.78 2.60
C THR A 25 14.68 2.93 3.79
N ALA A 26 15.94 3.04 4.18
CA ALA A 26 16.49 2.37 5.34
C ALA A 26 17.27 3.33 6.23
N ALA A 27 17.17 3.13 7.54
CA ALA A 27 17.98 3.82 8.54
C ALA A 27 18.51 2.81 9.57
N VAL A 28 19.65 3.12 10.19
CA VAL A 28 20.14 2.34 11.34
C VAL A 28 19.78 3.07 12.63
N ARG A 29 19.06 2.40 13.52
CA ARG A 29 18.77 2.88 14.88
C ARG A 29 19.01 1.75 15.87
N ASP A 30 19.76 2.03 16.92
CA ASP A 30 20.13 1.04 17.96
C ASP A 30 20.73 -0.26 17.40
N GLY A 31 21.54 -0.14 16.34
CA GLY A 31 22.17 -1.27 15.66
C GLY A 31 21.23 -2.10 14.79
N GLN A 32 19.97 -1.70 14.63
CA GLN A 32 18.98 -2.34 13.76
C GLN A 32 18.76 -1.53 12.49
N VAL A 33 18.73 -2.22 11.34
CA VAL A 33 18.20 -1.65 10.10
C VAL A 33 16.68 -1.59 10.22
N ARG A 34 16.15 -0.41 9.91
CA ARG A 34 14.73 -0.13 9.90
C ARG A 34 14.31 0.36 8.54
N PHE A 35 13.22 -0.21 8.02
CA PHE A 35 12.66 0.18 6.72
C PHE A 35 11.47 1.10 6.87
N ASP A 36 11.40 2.05 5.95
CA ASP A 36 10.21 2.83 5.70
C ASP A 36 9.77 2.62 4.27
N LEU A 37 8.47 2.41 4.09
CA LEU A 37 7.84 2.27 2.77
C LEU A 37 6.77 3.35 2.60
N HIS A 38 6.73 3.92 1.41
CA HIS A 38 5.72 4.89 1.00
C HIS A 38 5.30 4.57 -0.43
N LEU A 39 4.01 4.40 -0.64
CA LEU A 39 3.39 4.19 -1.94
C LEU A 39 2.33 5.26 -2.15
N ARG A 40 2.34 5.86 -3.35
CA ARG A 40 1.26 6.71 -3.82
C ARG A 40 0.82 6.26 -5.22
N SER A 41 -0.46 5.99 -5.38
CA SER A 41 -1.02 5.76 -6.71
C SER A 41 -1.03 7.06 -7.52
N ASP A 42 -1.23 6.94 -8.83
CA ASP A 42 -1.75 8.06 -9.61
C ASP A 42 -3.22 8.31 -9.25
N ASP A 43 -3.78 9.36 -9.85
CA ASP A 43 -5.21 9.63 -9.73
C ASP A 43 -6.01 8.46 -10.30
N TYR A 44 -7.12 8.08 -9.66
CA TYR A 44 -7.90 6.89 -10.04
C TYR A 44 -8.48 7.00 -11.47
N GLU A 45 -8.67 8.22 -11.97
CA GLU A 45 -9.11 8.53 -13.33
C GLU A 45 -7.95 8.77 -14.32
N ALA A 46 -6.69 8.53 -13.94
CA ALA A 46 -5.53 8.85 -14.79
C ALA A 46 -5.50 8.08 -16.12
N GLU A 47 -6.09 6.88 -16.16
CA GLU A 47 -6.10 5.99 -17.33
C GLU A 47 -7.51 5.68 -17.88
N ARG A 48 -8.58 6.19 -17.23
CA ARG A 48 -9.98 5.99 -17.61
C ARG A 48 -10.72 7.32 -17.61
N GLU A 49 -11.40 7.62 -18.71
CA GLU A 49 -12.37 8.72 -18.75
C GLU A 49 -13.68 8.28 -18.10
N ILE A 50 -14.18 9.07 -17.16
CA ILE A 50 -15.42 8.82 -16.43
C ILE A 50 -16.37 9.96 -16.77
N GLU A 51 -17.40 9.65 -17.57
CA GLU A 51 -18.31 10.68 -18.11
C GLU A 51 -19.33 11.15 -17.06
N ASP A 52 -19.93 10.22 -16.30
CA ASP A 52 -20.84 10.52 -15.21
C ASP A 52 -20.63 9.54 -14.04
N PRO A 53 -19.78 9.89 -13.06
CA PRO A 53 -19.45 9.00 -11.96
C PRO A 53 -20.64 8.71 -11.02
N GLU A 54 -21.64 9.61 -10.97
CA GLU A 54 -22.80 9.45 -10.08
C GLU A 54 -23.81 8.44 -10.66
N GLU A 55 -23.95 8.35 -11.99
CA GLU A 55 -24.78 7.32 -12.63
C GLU A 55 -24.23 5.90 -12.44
N GLU A 56 -22.91 5.74 -12.23
CA GLU A 56 -22.26 4.44 -11.98
C GLU A 56 -22.40 3.96 -10.52
N ASP A 57 -23.00 4.76 -9.63
CA ASP A 57 -23.08 4.51 -8.17
C ASP A 57 -24.42 3.88 -7.71
N GLU A 58 -25.34 3.63 -8.64
CA GLU A 58 -26.65 3.03 -8.37
C GLU A 58 -26.81 1.66 -9.04
N THR A 59 -27.58 0.78 -8.40
CA THR A 59 -28.05 -0.48 -9.00
C THR A 59 -29.10 -0.22 -10.09
N GLU A 60 -29.48 -1.24 -10.87
CA GLU A 60 -30.57 -1.13 -11.86
C GLU A 60 -31.91 -0.65 -11.25
N ASP A 61 -32.11 -0.86 -9.94
CA ASP A 61 -33.29 -0.45 -9.17
C ASP A 61 -33.14 0.94 -8.52
N GLY A 62 -32.01 1.64 -8.72
CA GLY A 62 -31.72 2.97 -8.15
C GLY A 62 -31.23 2.95 -6.70
N GLU A 63 -30.79 1.80 -6.19
CA GLU A 63 -30.21 1.69 -4.84
C GLU A 63 -28.69 1.94 -4.87
N TYR A 64 -28.17 2.70 -3.89
CA TYR A 64 -26.75 2.97 -3.76
C TYR A 64 -25.91 1.70 -3.55
N ILE A 65 -24.86 1.50 -4.36
CA ILE A 65 -24.04 0.29 -4.37
C ILE A 65 -23.02 0.21 -3.21
N GLY A 66 -22.81 1.32 -2.49
CA GLY A 66 -21.89 1.42 -1.36
C GLY A 66 -20.54 2.07 -1.71
N ASP A 67 -19.91 2.69 -0.71
CA ASP A 67 -18.70 3.52 -0.88
C ASP A 67 -17.54 2.77 -1.57
N TRP A 68 -17.38 1.47 -1.28
CA TRP A 68 -16.29 0.68 -1.87
C TRP A 68 -16.48 0.44 -3.38
N GLN A 69 -17.72 0.35 -3.83
CA GLN A 69 -18.07 0.11 -5.23
C GLN A 69 -18.40 1.39 -6.01
N SER A 70 -18.51 2.53 -5.34
CA SER A 70 -18.88 3.81 -5.98
C SER A 70 -17.70 4.46 -6.73
N VAL A 71 -17.86 4.71 -8.02
CA VAL A 71 -16.89 5.45 -8.83
C VAL A 71 -16.78 6.90 -8.36
N GLY A 72 -17.91 7.54 -8.02
CA GLY A 72 -17.94 8.91 -7.52
C GLY A 72 -17.17 9.10 -6.21
N VAL A 73 -17.32 8.17 -5.27
CA VAL A 73 -16.59 8.20 -3.99
C VAL A 73 -15.09 8.09 -4.24
N TRP A 74 -14.63 7.11 -5.01
CA TRP A 74 -13.21 6.94 -5.28
C TRP A 74 -12.62 8.19 -5.95
N THR A 75 -13.23 8.67 -7.04
CA THR A 75 -12.74 9.85 -7.77
C THR A 75 -12.69 11.11 -6.89
N ASN A 76 -13.63 11.29 -5.96
CA ASN A 76 -13.62 12.38 -4.99
C ASN A 76 -12.40 12.35 -4.03
N TYR A 77 -11.87 11.17 -3.71
CA TYR A 77 -10.64 11.04 -2.90
C TYR A 77 -9.35 11.03 -3.73
N HIS A 78 -9.48 11.02 -5.05
CA HIS A 78 -8.44 11.18 -6.06
C HIS A 78 -7.44 10.03 -6.16
N ARG A 79 -6.78 9.62 -5.06
CA ARG A 79 -5.67 8.65 -5.10
C ARG A 79 -5.40 8.00 -3.75
N CYS A 80 -4.77 6.83 -3.80
CA CYS A 80 -4.27 6.13 -2.63
C CYS A 80 -2.90 6.67 -2.19
N THR A 81 -2.70 6.82 -0.89
CA THR A 81 -1.38 6.90 -0.25
C THR A 81 -1.30 5.89 0.88
N LEU A 82 -0.31 5.00 0.86
CA LEU A 82 -0.03 4.00 1.90
C LEU A 82 1.39 4.20 2.42
N SER A 83 1.58 4.46 3.71
CA SER A 83 2.87 4.90 4.20
C SER A 83 3.15 4.62 5.68
N SER A 84 4.41 4.31 5.99
CA SER A 84 4.94 4.30 7.37
C SER A 84 5.48 5.66 7.82
N THR A 85 5.59 6.64 6.91
CA THR A 85 6.17 7.97 7.17
C THR A 85 5.15 9.10 7.12
N HIS A 86 3.88 8.79 6.84
CA HIS A 86 2.77 9.74 6.95
C HIS A 86 1.83 9.28 8.06
N TRP A 87 1.32 10.25 8.83
CA TRP A 87 0.33 10.11 9.89
C TRP A 87 0.73 9.29 11.14
N GLY A 88 1.76 8.45 11.03
CA GLY A 88 2.30 7.67 12.14
C GLY A 88 3.53 8.29 12.81
N ALA A 89 4.10 7.54 13.77
CA ALA A 89 5.28 7.93 14.54
C ALA A 89 6.57 8.00 13.69
N GLY A 90 6.65 7.29 12.55
CA GLY A 90 7.79 7.36 11.64
C GLY A 90 9.07 6.68 12.17
N ASP A 91 8.93 5.60 12.92
CA ASP A 91 10.06 4.92 13.57
C ASP A 91 10.69 3.80 12.73
N GLY A 92 10.10 3.45 11.59
CA GLY A 92 10.59 2.42 10.68
C GLY A 92 10.49 0.99 11.25
N LEU A 93 10.27 0.05 10.34
CA LEU A 93 10.08 -1.37 10.62
C LEU A 93 11.42 -2.03 10.83
N ALA A 94 11.70 -2.56 12.02
CA ALA A 94 12.94 -3.29 12.28
C ALA A 94 13.01 -4.56 11.42
N VAL A 95 14.10 -4.71 10.67
CA VAL A 95 14.28 -5.81 9.69
C VAL A 95 15.39 -6.76 10.09
N CYS A 96 16.57 -6.24 10.41
CA CYS A 96 17.74 -7.05 10.75
C CYS A 96 18.76 -6.22 11.54
N ALA A 97 19.78 -6.86 12.09
CA ALA A 97 20.94 -6.15 12.60
C ALA A 97 21.73 -5.49 11.46
N ALA A 98 22.30 -4.31 11.70
CA ALA A 98 23.09 -3.57 10.71
C ALA A 98 24.28 -4.38 10.15
N ALA A 99 24.86 -5.26 10.96
CA ALA A 99 25.96 -6.14 10.55
C ALA A 99 25.53 -7.25 9.56
N ASP A 100 24.26 -7.63 9.56
CA ASP A 100 23.71 -8.69 8.73
C ASP A 100 23.06 -8.15 7.44
N TYR A 101 22.99 -6.82 7.31
CA TYR A 101 22.39 -6.18 6.15
C TYR A 101 23.19 -6.47 4.88
N SER A 102 22.56 -7.16 3.96
CA SER A 102 23.10 -7.44 2.64
C SER A 102 21.97 -7.62 1.64
N LEU A 103 22.24 -7.40 0.35
CA LEU A 103 21.26 -7.64 -0.70
C LEU A 103 20.86 -9.11 -0.81
N ASP A 104 21.76 -10.03 -0.44
CA ASP A 104 21.47 -11.47 -0.42
C ASP A 104 20.50 -11.84 0.71
N MET A 105 20.57 -11.15 1.85
CA MET A 105 19.61 -11.33 2.95
C MET A 105 18.20 -10.86 2.56
N LEU A 106 18.10 -9.82 1.73
CA LEU A 106 16.82 -9.29 1.26
C LEU A 106 16.17 -10.19 0.19
N ASP A 107 16.94 -11.03 -0.50
CA ASP A 107 16.43 -11.85 -1.59
C ASP A 107 15.49 -12.95 -1.08
N GLY A 108 14.21 -12.80 -1.41
CA GLY A 108 13.13 -13.68 -0.97
C GLY A 108 12.61 -13.38 0.44
N LEU A 109 13.08 -12.31 1.09
CA LEU A 109 12.60 -11.86 2.39
C LEU A 109 11.11 -11.52 2.32
N GLU A 110 10.32 -12.09 3.23
CA GLU A 110 8.93 -11.70 3.47
C GLU A 110 8.81 -11.13 4.89
N ILE A 111 8.27 -9.92 5.00
CA ILE A 111 7.98 -9.27 6.28
C ILE A 111 6.48 -9.24 6.48
N VAL A 112 6.04 -9.68 7.66
CA VAL A 112 4.65 -9.63 8.10
C VAL A 112 4.51 -8.54 9.16
N VAL A 113 3.51 -7.66 9.02
CA VAL A 113 3.27 -6.53 9.92
C VAL A 113 1.78 -6.46 10.24
N ASP A 114 1.43 -6.20 11.50
CA ASP A 114 0.04 -6.10 11.97
C ASP A 114 -0.81 -7.33 11.62
N ASP A 115 -0.25 -8.53 11.81
CA ASP A 115 -0.96 -9.81 11.68
C ASP A 115 -0.91 -10.58 13.02
N PRO A 116 -2.02 -10.64 13.79
CA PRO A 116 -3.34 -10.07 13.48
C PRO A 116 -3.35 -8.53 13.55
N PRO A 117 -4.35 -7.87 12.94
CA PRO A 117 -4.52 -6.42 13.04
C PRO A 117 -4.58 -5.94 14.49
N PRO A 118 -4.04 -4.75 14.81
CA PRO A 118 -4.18 -4.17 16.14
C PRO A 118 -5.65 -3.89 16.47
N GLU A 119 -5.99 -3.91 17.76
CA GLU A 119 -7.35 -3.57 18.22
C GLU A 119 -7.69 -2.09 17.99
N ASP A 120 -6.67 -1.24 18.02
CA ASP A 120 -6.75 0.20 17.82
C ASP A 120 -6.08 0.57 16.50
N ILE A 121 -6.87 1.13 15.58
CA ILE A 121 -6.42 1.48 14.22
C ILE A 121 -5.34 2.57 14.23
N GLU A 122 -5.26 3.39 15.28
CA GLU A 122 -4.19 4.37 15.41
C GLU A 122 -2.82 3.72 15.62
N GLN A 123 -2.80 2.43 16.00
CA GLN A 123 -1.58 1.64 16.18
C GLN A 123 -1.16 0.89 14.91
N ASN A 124 -1.88 1.04 13.80
CA ASN A 124 -1.42 0.50 12.53
C ASN A 124 -0.03 1.03 12.17
N PHE A 125 0.84 0.13 11.75
CA PHE A 125 2.19 0.50 11.36
C PHE A 125 2.21 1.31 10.06
N PHE A 126 1.37 0.92 9.09
CA PHE A 126 1.15 1.69 7.87
C PHE A 126 -0.20 2.39 7.95
N HIS A 127 -0.19 3.69 7.67
CA HIS A 127 -1.40 4.48 7.56
C HIS A 127 -1.77 4.67 6.09
N ILE A 128 -3.07 4.73 5.83
CA ILE A 128 -3.61 4.82 4.48
C ILE A 128 -4.52 6.04 4.35
N TYR A 129 -4.42 6.70 3.20
CA TYR A 129 -5.46 7.57 2.68
C TYR A 129 -5.99 6.91 1.40
N LEU A 130 -7.25 6.48 1.41
CA LEU A 130 -7.88 5.79 0.30
C LEU A 130 -9.21 6.43 -0.06
N LEU A 131 -10.23 6.22 0.77
CA LEU A 131 -11.54 6.88 0.69
C LEU A 131 -11.71 7.85 1.88
N GLY A 132 -10.58 8.46 2.27
CA GLY A 132 -10.40 9.19 3.53
C GLY A 132 -9.26 8.60 4.35
N HIS A 133 -9.17 8.99 5.63
CA HIS A 133 -8.19 8.43 6.58
C HIS A 133 -8.66 7.08 7.10
N ASP A 134 -8.51 6.06 6.26
CA ASP A 134 -8.86 4.68 6.52
C ASP A 134 -7.74 3.95 7.29
N ALA A 135 -7.93 2.66 7.55
CA ALA A 135 -6.97 1.82 8.26
C ALA A 135 -6.46 0.69 7.37
N ALA A 136 -5.16 0.36 7.48
CA ALA A 136 -4.55 -0.76 6.77
C ALA A 136 -3.73 -1.64 7.73
N ALA A 137 -3.85 -2.96 7.60
CA ALA A 137 -3.21 -3.94 8.48
C ALA A 137 -2.93 -5.25 7.76
N ALA A 138 -2.49 -6.27 8.50
CA ALA A 138 -2.24 -7.64 8.02
C ALA A 138 -1.35 -7.67 6.79
N HIS A 139 -0.29 -6.85 6.82
CA HIS A 139 0.59 -6.66 5.68
C HIS A 139 1.51 -7.85 5.47
N ARG A 140 1.74 -8.20 4.20
CA ARG A 140 2.81 -9.10 3.76
C ARG A 140 3.59 -8.42 2.67
N ILE A 141 4.88 -8.23 2.90
CA ILE A 141 5.77 -7.53 1.96
C ILE A 141 6.91 -8.46 1.60
N ARG A 142 6.96 -8.86 0.33
CA ARG A 142 7.99 -9.74 -0.22
C ARG A 142 8.92 -8.98 -1.14
N PHE A 143 10.22 -9.19 -0.98
CA PHE A 143 11.29 -8.63 -1.80
C PHE A 143 11.97 -9.76 -2.58
N ASP A 144 11.89 -9.74 -3.90
CA ASP A 144 12.53 -10.74 -4.77
C ASP A 144 13.59 -10.05 -5.63
N ARG A 145 14.85 -10.45 -5.48
CA ARG A 145 15.95 -9.79 -6.18
C ARG A 145 15.94 -10.15 -7.67
N ILE A 146 16.11 -9.15 -8.52
CA ILE A 146 16.36 -9.38 -9.95
C ILE A 146 17.81 -9.84 -10.10
N ALA A 147 17.98 -11.09 -10.55
CA ALA A 147 19.27 -11.75 -10.67
C ALA A 147 20.32 -10.87 -11.36
N GLY A 148 21.50 -10.74 -10.74
CA GLY A 148 22.61 -9.95 -11.26
C GLY A 148 22.47 -8.43 -11.11
N THR A 149 21.48 -7.95 -10.35
CA THR A 149 21.26 -6.50 -10.12
C THR A 149 21.15 -6.14 -8.64
N GLU A 150 21.05 -4.86 -8.32
CA GLU A 150 20.70 -4.34 -6.98
C GLU A 150 19.21 -3.97 -6.87
N ARG A 151 18.39 -4.47 -7.81
CA ARG A 151 16.98 -4.14 -7.94
C ARG A 151 16.09 -5.32 -7.54
N PHE A 152 14.90 -5.02 -7.05
CA PHE A 152 13.95 -5.97 -6.50
C PHE A 152 12.57 -5.78 -7.14
N ASN A 153 11.87 -6.88 -7.35
CA ASN A 153 10.43 -6.84 -7.46
C ASN A 153 9.87 -6.90 -6.04
N VAL A 154 8.88 -6.05 -5.74
CA VAL A 154 8.24 -5.99 -4.42
C VAL A 154 6.77 -6.33 -4.60
N THR A 155 6.31 -7.32 -3.83
CA THR A 155 4.88 -7.63 -3.71
C THR A 155 4.43 -7.24 -2.32
N TRP A 156 3.43 -6.39 -2.22
CA TRP A 156 2.90 -5.89 -0.96
C TRP A 156 1.39 -6.09 -0.91
N THR A 157 0.92 -6.96 -0.02
CA THR A 157 -0.51 -7.17 0.23
C THR A 157 -0.90 -6.74 1.63
N GLY A 158 -2.20 -6.56 1.85
CA GLY A 158 -2.75 -6.31 3.17
C GLY A 158 -4.25 -6.15 3.12
N LYS A 159 -4.82 -5.82 4.28
CA LYS A 159 -6.25 -5.59 4.46
C LYS A 159 -6.54 -4.13 4.79
N ILE A 160 -7.76 -3.69 4.46
CA ILE A 160 -8.24 -2.33 4.66
C ILE A 160 -9.57 -2.38 5.41
N ALA A 161 -9.75 -1.43 6.32
CA ALA A 161 -11.04 -1.08 6.93
C ALA A 161 -11.39 0.37 6.53
N LEU A 162 -12.65 0.62 6.17
CA LEU A 162 -13.15 1.97 5.84
C LEU A 162 -13.45 2.77 7.11
N ALA A 163 -12.42 2.91 7.95
CA ALA A 163 -12.52 3.51 9.27
C ALA A 163 -12.98 4.97 9.21
N TYR A 164 -12.67 5.68 8.11
CA TYR A 164 -13.15 7.04 7.91
C TYR A 164 -14.69 7.12 7.82
N ALA A 165 -15.32 6.11 7.21
CA ALA A 165 -16.77 5.95 7.15
C ALA A 165 -17.36 5.28 8.42
N GLY A 166 -16.53 4.99 9.42
CA GLY A 166 -16.93 4.36 10.69
C GLY A 166 -16.92 2.83 10.68
N ASP A 167 -16.42 2.20 9.60
CA ASP A 167 -16.30 0.75 9.50
C ASP A 167 -14.86 0.29 9.81
N ASN A 168 -14.66 -0.19 11.03
CA ASN A 168 -13.35 -0.63 11.52
C ASN A 168 -13.05 -2.11 11.23
N GLU A 169 -13.89 -2.81 10.45
CA GLU A 169 -13.62 -4.20 10.06
C GLU A 169 -12.67 -4.27 8.87
N TYR A 170 -11.52 -4.93 9.04
CA TYR A 170 -10.54 -5.18 7.96
C TYR A 170 -11.03 -6.27 6.98
N LYS A 171 -12.02 -5.93 6.16
CA LYS A 171 -12.67 -6.85 5.20
C LYS A 171 -12.30 -6.60 3.74
N TYR A 172 -11.69 -5.46 3.44
CA TYR A 172 -11.22 -5.14 2.10
C TYR A 172 -9.75 -5.53 1.95
N GLU A 173 -9.29 -5.70 0.72
CA GLU A 173 -7.96 -6.22 0.43
C GLU A 173 -7.28 -5.38 -0.65
N PHE A 174 -5.96 -5.24 -0.53
CA PHE A 174 -5.13 -4.66 -1.57
C PHE A 174 -3.94 -5.56 -1.92
N ALA A 175 -3.44 -5.38 -3.14
CA ALA A 175 -2.19 -5.95 -3.60
C ALA A 175 -1.44 -4.93 -4.45
N ALA A 176 -0.17 -4.68 -4.15
CA ALA A 176 0.72 -3.86 -4.95
C ALA A 176 1.84 -4.71 -5.54
N HIS A 177 2.13 -4.47 -6.81
CA HIS A 177 3.22 -5.10 -7.55
C HIS A 177 4.13 -4.01 -8.10
N LEU A 178 5.37 -4.00 -7.65
CA LEU A 178 6.38 -3.01 -7.98
C LEU A 178 7.58 -3.71 -8.61
N TYR A 179 8.13 -3.15 -9.68
CA TYR A 179 9.12 -3.82 -10.51
C TYR A 179 10.42 -3.03 -10.56
N GLY A 180 11.54 -3.72 -10.35
CA GLY A 180 12.86 -3.11 -10.51
C GLY A 180 13.17 -1.98 -9.52
N VAL A 181 12.59 -2.02 -8.32
CA VAL A 181 12.85 -1.07 -7.24
C VAL A 181 14.29 -1.18 -6.77
N GLU A 182 14.98 -0.06 -6.62
CA GLU A 182 16.34 -0.06 -6.07
C GLU A 182 16.32 -0.28 -4.56
N ALA A 183 17.14 -1.22 -4.07
CA ALA A 183 17.25 -1.45 -2.64
C ALA A 183 17.88 -0.25 -1.92
N PRO A 184 17.44 0.07 -0.68
CA PRO A 184 17.97 1.18 0.06
C PRO A 184 19.44 0.91 0.42
N ARG A 185 20.24 1.96 0.40
CA ARG A 185 21.60 1.92 0.91
C ARG A 185 21.59 2.35 2.37
N LEU A 186 22.32 1.64 3.22
CA LEU A 186 22.56 2.14 4.57
C LEU A 186 23.49 3.36 4.49
N PRO A 187 23.26 4.40 5.31
CA PRO A 187 24.23 5.47 5.45
C PRO A 187 25.58 4.90 5.91
N ALA A 188 26.66 5.39 5.29
CA ALA A 188 28.04 5.01 5.60
C ALA A 188 28.49 5.55 6.97
#